data_AF-X1I488-F1
#
_entry.id   AF-X1I488-F1
#
_cell.length_a   1.000
_cell.length_b   1.000
_cell.length_c   1.000
_cell.angle_alpha   90.00
_cell.angle_beta   90.00
_cell.angle_gamma   90.00
#
_symmetry.space_group_name_H-M   'P 1'
#
loop_
_entity.id
_entity.type
_entity.pdbx_description
1 polymer ?
#
loop_
_entity_poly.entity_id
_entity_poly.type
_entity_poly.pdbx_seq_one_letter_code
_entity_poly.pdbx_strand_id
1 'polypeptide(L)'
;MIMRKNNILIFLILFSIITFIFLSNCKYKPTEKFIEKKSEETAKEVTDKTNNKKETEDEEDYMITESKYFELPNKIIIYNEGEQTIIEKDTKSYNKIIYTTDKRFERGRCLIEEIIPEEMIEDIKNNKIAIEFIYTEEIQTNYACEEFGWKKIYTKILFPLPDFRAIFGDEEEYQAGPWYISIQPESDYLISIIEEEIK
;
A
#
# COMPACT_ATOMS: atom_id res chain seq x y z
N MET A 1 -9.54 48.71 36.56
CA MET A 1 -8.94 47.70 35.65
C MET A 1 -10.04 47.03 34.82
N ILE A 2 -10.66 47.76 33.89
CA ILE A 2 -11.77 47.26 33.04
C ILE A 2 -11.64 47.89 31.64
N MET A 3 -10.54 47.62 30.93
CA MET A 3 -10.42 48.03 29.51
C MET A 3 -9.62 47.04 28.63
N ARG A 4 -9.06 45.96 29.19
CA ARG A 4 -8.30 44.96 28.39
C ARG A 4 -9.13 43.77 27.90
N LYS A 5 -10.30 43.49 28.48
CA LYS A 5 -11.13 42.33 28.12
C LYS A 5 -11.94 42.51 26.83
N ASN A 6 -12.31 43.75 26.46
CA ASN A 6 -13.15 43.98 25.27
C ASN A 6 -12.37 43.83 23.95
N ASN A 7 -11.07 44.13 23.92
CA ASN A 7 -10.29 44.06 22.68
C ASN A 7 -10.03 42.60 22.25
N ILE A 8 -9.88 41.68 23.20
CA ILE A 8 -9.69 40.25 22.93
C ILE A 8 -10.97 39.65 22.36
N LEU A 9 -12.14 40.02 22.92
CA LEU A 9 -13.42 39.54 22.43
C LEU A 9 -13.72 40.03 21.00
N ILE A 10 -13.41 41.30 20.71
CA ILE A 10 -13.55 41.87 19.36
C ILE A 10 -12.63 41.15 18.37
N PHE A 11 -11.40 40.84 18.77
CA PHE A 11 -10.45 40.12 17.92
C PHE A 11 -10.93 38.69 17.60
N LEU A 12 -11.50 37.98 18.58
CA LEU A 12 -12.05 36.64 18.37
C LEU A 12 -13.27 36.64 17.44
N ILE A 13 -14.14 37.66 17.56
CA ILE A 13 -15.29 37.82 16.66
C ILE A 13 -14.83 38.11 15.23
N LEU A 14 -13.86 39.01 15.05
CA LEU A 14 -13.30 39.33 13.74
C LEU A 14 -12.61 38.11 13.10
N PHE A 15 -11.85 37.33 13.88
CA PHE A 15 -11.20 36.12 13.40
C PHE A 15 -12.23 35.07 12.93
N SER A 16 -13.33 34.90 13.67
CA SER A 16 -14.42 33.98 13.31
C SER A 16 -15.16 34.40 12.03
N ILE A 17 -15.38 35.69 11.82
CA ILE A 17 -16.01 36.20 10.58
C ILE A 17 -15.09 35.95 9.37
N ILE A 18 -13.78 36.16 9.53
CA ILE A 18 -12.80 35.96 8.46
C ILE A 18 -12.77 34.47 8.06
N THR A 19 -12.69 33.54 9.01
CA THR A 19 -12.70 32.10 8.70
C THR A 19 -14.00 31.64 8.04
N PHE A 20 -15.15 32.23 8.43
CA PHE A 20 -16.44 31.93 7.81
C PHE A 20 -16.52 32.38 6.33
N ILE A 21 -15.91 33.51 5.97
CA ILE A 21 -15.83 33.98 4.58
C ILE A 21 -14.97 33.05 3.73
N PHE A 22 -13.85 32.55 4.26
CA PHE A 22 -12.98 31.61 3.55
C PHE A 22 -13.65 30.23 3.34
N LEU A 23 -14.47 29.78 4.29
CA LEU A 23 -15.20 28.49 4.18
C LEU A 23 -16.44 28.58 3.27
N SER A 24 -17.01 29.76 3.06
CA SER A 24 -18.23 29.95 2.25
C SER A 24 -17.98 30.09 0.75
N ASN A 25 -16.72 30.14 0.29
CA ASN A 25 -16.37 30.41 -1.11
C ASN A 25 -16.02 29.16 -1.94
N CYS A 26 -16.32 27.96 -1.44
CA CYS A 26 -16.31 26.74 -2.26
C CYS A 26 -17.51 26.76 -3.22
N LYS A 27 -17.35 27.42 -4.37
CA LYS A 27 -18.29 27.31 -5.48
C LYS A 27 -18.22 25.89 -6.06
N TYR A 28 -19.25 25.10 -5.77
CA TYR A 28 -19.55 23.86 -6.46
C TYR A 28 -19.70 24.13 -7.96
N LYS A 29 -18.80 23.58 -8.78
CA LYS A 29 -18.98 23.50 -10.24
C LYS A 29 -19.60 22.14 -10.55
N PRO A 30 -20.79 22.08 -11.17
CA PRO A 30 -21.32 20.81 -11.67
C PRO A 30 -20.60 20.47 -12.97
N THR A 31 -19.97 19.29 -13.04
CA THR A 31 -19.36 18.78 -14.26
C THR A 31 -20.41 18.09 -15.12
N GLU A 32 -20.40 18.42 -16.41
CA GLU A 32 -21.30 17.94 -17.46
C GLU A 32 -21.34 16.40 -17.56
N LYS A 33 -22.56 15.88 -17.74
CA LYS A 33 -22.80 14.47 -18.11
C LYS A 33 -22.23 14.20 -19.50
N PHE A 34 -21.17 13.41 -19.57
CA PHE A 34 -20.85 12.68 -20.80
C PHE A 34 -21.72 11.42 -20.87
N ILE A 35 -22.49 11.33 -21.96
CA ILE A 35 -23.35 10.18 -22.29
C ILE A 35 -22.43 9.08 -22.83
N GLU A 36 -22.31 7.97 -22.11
CA GLU A 36 -21.73 6.75 -22.63
C GLU A 36 -22.85 5.83 -23.14
N LYS A 37 -22.73 5.41 -24.41
CA LYS A 37 -23.62 4.44 -25.06
C LYS A 37 -23.34 3.05 -24.47
N LYS A 38 -24.35 2.49 -23.82
CA LYS A 38 -24.45 1.07 -23.44
C LYS A 38 -25.14 0.27 -24.55
N SER A 39 -24.58 -0.90 -24.88
CA SER A 39 -25.27 -2.13 -25.28
C SER A 39 -24.25 -3.27 -25.21
N GLU A 40 -24.29 -4.13 -24.17
CA GLU A 40 -25.00 -5.44 -24.13
C GLU A 40 -24.39 -6.45 -25.13
N GLU A 41 -24.07 -7.69 -24.81
CA GLU A 41 -24.62 -8.71 -23.90
C GLU A 41 -23.52 -9.80 -23.78
N THR A 42 -23.37 -10.61 -22.74
CA THR A 42 -24.30 -11.72 -22.46
C THR A 42 -23.94 -12.34 -21.12
N ALA A 43 -24.94 -12.51 -20.26
CA ALA A 43 -24.88 -13.30 -19.04
C ALA A 43 -25.05 -14.80 -19.35
N LYS A 44 -24.32 -15.66 -18.63
CA LYS A 44 -24.81 -17.00 -18.27
C LYS A 44 -24.49 -17.29 -16.82
N GLU A 45 -25.55 -17.24 -16.04
CA GLU A 45 -25.73 -17.77 -14.70
C GLU A 45 -25.70 -19.30 -14.73
N VAL A 46 -24.89 -19.95 -13.88
CA VAL A 46 -25.16 -21.31 -13.38
C VAL A 46 -24.79 -21.37 -11.89
N THR A 47 -25.74 -21.93 -11.16
CA THR A 47 -25.96 -21.97 -9.72
C THR A 47 -25.10 -22.96 -8.93
N ASP A 48 -24.93 -22.62 -7.64
CA ASP A 48 -24.80 -23.45 -6.43
C ASP A 48 -24.03 -24.78 -6.46
N LYS A 49 -22.99 -24.86 -5.60
CA LYS A 49 -23.03 -25.69 -4.39
C LYS A 49 -21.79 -25.53 -3.51
N THR A 50 -22.08 -25.30 -2.24
CA THR A 50 -21.27 -25.48 -1.03
C THR A 50 -20.35 -26.70 -1.11
N ASN A 51 -19.08 -26.54 -0.72
CA ASN A 51 -18.34 -27.58 -0.01
C ASN A 51 -17.16 -26.96 0.76
N ASN A 52 -17.24 -27.06 2.09
CA ASN A 52 -16.10 -26.91 2.98
C ASN A 52 -15.08 -27.99 2.63
N LYS A 53 -13.96 -27.60 2.03
CA LYS A 53 -12.77 -28.44 1.93
C LYS A 53 -11.67 -27.74 2.72
N LYS A 54 -11.25 -28.41 3.79
CA LYS A 54 -10.06 -28.09 4.56
C LYS A 54 -8.89 -28.41 3.64
N GLU A 55 -8.36 -27.41 2.96
CA GLU A 55 -7.22 -27.56 2.07
C GLU A 55 -5.96 -27.44 2.94
N THR A 56 -5.43 -28.61 3.30
CA THR A 56 -3.97 -28.79 3.36
C THR A 56 -3.46 -28.49 1.95
N GLU A 57 -3.01 -27.26 1.73
CA GLU A 57 -2.31 -26.87 0.51
C GLU A 57 -0.96 -27.59 0.51
N ASP A 58 -0.90 -28.61 -0.33
CA ASP A 58 0.32 -29.28 -0.75
C ASP A 58 1.31 -28.25 -1.33
N GLU A 59 2.60 -28.54 -1.21
CA GLU A 59 3.71 -27.74 -1.74
C GLU A 59 3.59 -27.53 -3.26
N GLU A 60 2.76 -26.59 -3.71
CA GLU A 60 2.83 -26.09 -5.07
C GLU A 60 4.16 -25.36 -5.24
N ASP A 61 4.96 -25.81 -6.21
CA ASP A 61 6.17 -25.16 -6.63
C ASP A 61 5.77 -23.85 -7.33
N TYR A 62 5.60 -22.78 -6.55
CA TYR A 62 5.23 -21.46 -7.05
C TYR A 62 6.35 -21.00 -8.00
N MET A 63 6.12 -21.07 -9.30
CA MET A 63 6.98 -20.45 -10.31
C MET A 63 6.27 -19.21 -10.81
N ILE A 64 6.58 -18.05 -10.20
CA ILE A 64 6.05 -16.76 -10.64
C ILE A 64 7.02 -16.11 -11.60
N THR A 65 6.52 -15.80 -12.79
CA THR A 65 7.26 -15.08 -13.81
C THR A 65 6.82 -13.63 -13.97
N GLU A 66 5.68 -13.24 -13.40
CA GLU A 66 5.12 -11.89 -13.48
C GLU A 66 4.19 -11.57 -12.29
N SER A 67 4.10 -10.29 -11.93
CA SER A 67 3.11 -9.74 -11.01
C SER A 67 2.31 -8.64 -11.72
N LYS A 68 1.03 -8.48 -11.35
CA LYS A 68 0.18 -7.41 -11.88
C LYS A 68 0.37 -6.08 -11.15
N TYR A 69 1.09 -6.09 -10.03
CA TYR A 69 1.10 -5.00 -9.06
C TYR A 69 2.46 -4.34 -8.92
N PHE A 70 3.54 -5.09 -9.15
CA PHE A 70 4.90 -4.62 -9.09
C PHE A 70 5.78 -5.42 -10.06
N GLU A 71 6.90 -4.86 -10.48
CA GLU A 71 7.94 -5.61 -11.20
C GLU A 71 8.60 -6.63 -10.27
N LEU A 72 9.11 -7.75 -10.79
CA LEU A 72 9.79 -8.72 -9.95
C LEU A 72 11.14 -8.17 -9.44
N PRO A 73 11.40 -8.12 -8.12
CA PRO A 73 12.62 -7.54 -7.58
C PRO A 73 13.86 -8.38 -7.92
N ASN A 74 15.02 -7.74 -7.95
CA ASN A 74 16.30 -8.43 -8.16
C ASN A 74 16.71 -9.27 -6.95
N LYS A 75 16.33 -8.84 -5.74
CA LYS A 75 16.50 -9.57 -4.49
C LYS A 75 15.49 -9.10 -3.45
N ILE A 76 15.31 -9.89 -2.41
CA ILE A 76 14.46 -9.54 -1.27
C ILE A 76 15.35 -9.48 -0.03
N ILE A 77 15.22 -8.41 0.75
CA ILE A 77 15.83 -8.32 2.09
C ILE A 77 14.72 -8.56 3.10
N ILE A 78 14.93 -9.53 3.98
CA ILE A 78 14.08 -9.76 5.14
C ILE A 78 14.71 -9.05 6.33
N TYR A 79 13.92 -8.25 7.02
CA TYR A 79 14.24 -7.65 8.31
C TYR A 79 13.50 -8.39 9.41
N ASN A 80 14.22 -8.76 10.46
CA ASN A 80 13.63 -9.32 11.67
C ASN A 80 14.38 -8.79 12.89
N GLU A 81 13.78 -7.84 13.60
CA GLU A 81 14.36 -7.28 14.84
C GLU A 81 15.81 -6.80 14.67
N GLY A 82 16.10 -6.15 13.53
CA GLY A 82 17.43 -5.60 13.20
C GLY A 82 18.36 -6.56 12.47
N GLU A 83 18.03 -7.85 12.41
CA GLU A 83 18.75 -8.82 11.59
C GLU A 83 18.29 -8.74 10.14
N GLN A 84 19.23 -9.00 9.22
CA GLN A 84 18.99 -8.94 7.77
C GLN A 84 19.35 -10.26 7.10
N THR A 85 18.39 -10.83 6.37
CA THR A 85 18.60 -12.00 5.52
C THR A 85 18.32 -11.64 4.06
N ILE A 86 19.25 -11.95 3.17
CA ILE A 86 19.09 -11.71 1.73
C ILE A 86 18.57 -12.98 1.08
N ILE A 87 17.46 -12.86 0.36
CA ILE A 87 16.89 -13.91 -0.47
C ILE A 87 17.18 -13.58 -1.94
N GLU A 88 18.00 -14.43 -2.54
CA GLU A 88 18.36 -14.32 -3.95
C GLU A 88 17.19 -14.71 -4.85
N LYS A 89 17.17 -14.11 -6.04
CA LYS A 89 16.17 -14.38 -7.07
C LYS A 89 16.15 -15.86 -7.47
N ASP A 90 14.99 -16.33 -7.92
CA ASP A 90 14.76 -17.68 -8.46
C ASP A 90 14.96 -18.82 -7.43
N THR A 91 14.98 -18.49 -6.13
CA THR A 91 14.90 -19.49 -5.05
C THR A 91 13.45 -19.84 -4.71
N LYS A 92 13.22 -21.01 -4.09
CA LYS A 92 11.88 -21.42 -3.63
C LYS A 92 11.28 -20.37 -2.69
N SER A 93 12.09 -19.87 -1.74
CA SER A 93 11.69 -18.85 -0.77
C SER A 93 11.37 -17.51 -1.44
N TYR A 94 12.17 -17.08 -2.42
CA TYR A 94 11.88 -15.91 -3.23
C TYR A 94 10.50 -16.01 -3.88
N ASN A 95 10.22 -17.10 -4.60
CA ASN A 95 8.95 -17.24 -5.31
C ASN A 95 7.76 -17.30 -4.36
N LYS A 96 7.90 -17.96 -3.20
CA LYS A 96 6.86 -18.05 -2.17
C LYS A 96 6.54 -16.68 -1.58
N ILE A 97 7.56 -15.85 -1.34
CA ILE A 97 7.39 -14.47 -0.85
C ILE A 97 6.72 -13.60 -1.91
N ILE A 98 7.16 -13.68 -3.18
CA ILE A 98 6.54 -12.95 -4.29
C ILE A 98 5.07 -13.34 -4.42
N TYR A 99 4.74 -14.64 -4.42
CA TYR A 99 3.36 -15.13 -4.55
C TYR A 99 2.47 -14.57 -3.46
N THR A 100 2.90 -14.72 -2.22
CA THR A 100 2.13 -14.28 -1.05
C THR A 100 1.97 -12.76 -1.04
N THR A 101 3.00 -12.03 -1.49
CA THR A 101 2.95 -10.57 -1.60
C THR A 101 2.06 -10.10 -2.74
N ASP A 102 2.03 -10.80 -3.89
CA ASP A 102 1.13 -10.48 -5.01
C ASP A 102 -0.35 -10.65 -4.59
N LYS A 103 -0.67 -11.75 -3.88
CA LYS A 103 -2.02 -12.00 -3.33
C LYS A 103 -2.52 -10.91 -2.40
N ARG A 104 -1.61 -10.35 -1.62
CA ARG A 104 -1.83 -9.22 -0.72
C ARG A 104 -2.36 -7.98 -1.45
N PHE A 105 -2.00 -7.74 -2.71
CA PHE A 105 -2.46 -6.61 -3.52
C PHE A 105 -3.83 -6.79 -4.22
N GLU A 106 -4.44 -7.98 -4.17
CA GLU A 106 -5.69 -8.25 -4.89
C GLU A 106 -6.89 -7.42 -4.38
N ARG A 107 -6.84 -6.90 -3.14
CA ARG A 107 -7.99 -6.24 -2.48
C ARG A 107 -7.81 -4.74 -2.29
N GLY A 108 -8.02 -4.00 -3.38
CA GLY A 108 -8.16 -2.54 -3.35
C GLY A 108 -6.84 -1.80 -3.15
N ARG A 109 -6.68 -0.69 -3.86
CA ARG A 109 -5.40 0.03 -3.94
C ARG A 109 -5.69 1.51 -3.81
N CYS A 110 -5.77 2.03 -2.60
CA CYS A 110 -5.93 3.47 -2.41
C CYS A 110 -4.67 4.08 -1.86
N LEU A 111 -4.15 5.08 -2.55
CA LEU A 111 -2.85 5.64 -2.27
C LEU A 111 -3.02 6.99 -1.58
N ILE A 112 -2.19 7.23 -0.58
CA ILE A 112 -2.01 8.55 0.03
C ILE A 112 -0.57 8.96 -0.24
N GLU A 113 -0.37 10.16 -0.80
CA GLU A 113 0.96 10.72 -0.95
C GLU A 113 1.43 11.32 0.38
N GLU A 114 2.44 10.69 0.98
CA GLU A 114 3.06 11.11 2.22
C GLU A 114 4.54 10.74 2.15
N ILE A 115 5.43 11.63 2.58
CA ILE A 115 6.85 11.31 2.77
C ILE A 115 6.98 10.63 4.13
N ILE A 116 7.61 9.46 4.16
CA ILE A 116 7.82 8.70 5.40
C ILE A 116 9.17 9.10 6.01
N PRO A 117 9.20 9.58 7.27
CA PRO A 117 10.45 9.92 7.94
C PRO A 117 11.41 8.74 8.04
N GLU A 118 12.71 8.96 7.82
CA GLU A 118 13.74 7.93 7.91
C GLU A 118 13.73 7.21 9.28
N GLU A 119 13.49 7.95 10.37
CA GLU A 119 13.39 7.38 11.73
C GLU A 119 12.31 6.30 11.84
N MET A 120 11.21 6.42 11.09
CA MET A 120 10.14 5.43 11.06
C MET A 120 10.55 4.20 10.24
N ILE A 121 11.34 4.40 9.19
CA ILE A 121 11.90 3.30 8.38
C ILE A 121 12.91 2.50 9.20
N GLU A 122 13.81 3.20 9.90
CA GLU A 122 14.78 2.59 10.81
C GLU A 122 14.07 1.81 11.93
N ASP A 123 13.03 2.37 12.55
CA ASP A 123 12.22 1.67 13.55
C ASP A 123 11.61 0.37 12.98
N ILE A 124 11.04 0.43 11.78
CA ILE A 124 10.46 -0.75 11.13
C ILE A 124 11.54 -1.82 10.91
N LYS A 125 12.69 -1.46 10.34
CA LYS A 125 13.75 -2.41 10.01
C LYS A 125 14.43 -3.00 11.26
N ASN A 126 14.47 -2.24 12.36
CA ASN A 126 15.14 -2.65 13.59
C ASN A 126 14.23 -3.37 14.59
N ASN A 127 12.92 -3.15 14.54
CA ASN A 127 12.01 -3.62 15.60
C ASN A 127 10.82 -4.45 15.10
N LYS A 128 10.69 -4.69 13.79
CA LYS A 128 9.56 -5.43 13.21
C LYS A 128 10.04 -6.45 12.18
N ILE A 129 9.15 -7.38 11.85
CA ILE A 129 9.31 -8.20 10.65
C ILE A 129 8.89 -7.35 9.45
N ALA A 130 9.79 -7.23 8.47
CA ALA A 130 9.50 -6.57 7.21
C ALA A 130 10.21 -7.25 6.06
N ILE A 131 9.67 -7.11 4.86
CA ILE A 131 10.38 -7.49 3.63
C ILE A 131 10.60 -6.26 2.78
N GLU A 132 11.73 -6.19 2.11
CA GLU A 132 12.07 -5.12 1.21
C GLU A 132 12.48 -5.68 -0.15
N PHE A 133 11.74 -5.28 -1.17
CA PHE A 133 12.02 -5.59 -2.55
C PHE A 133 13.04 -4.60 -3.08
N ILE A 134 14.15 -5.09 -3.62
CA ILE A 134 15.23 -4.26 -4.15
C ILE A 134 15.32 -4.43 -5.67
N TYR A 135 15.44 -3.31 -6.37
CA TYR A 135 15.54 -3.23 -7.82
C TYR A 135 16.89 -2.63 -8.22
N THR A 136 17.52 -3.16 -9.26
CA THR A 136 18.77 -2.60 -9.83
C THR A 136 18.51 -1.44 -10.77
N GLU A 137 17.27 -1.33 -11.26
CA GLU A 137 16.84 -0.29 -12.18
C GLU A 137 15.66 0.47 -11.55
N GLU A 138 15.50 1.72 -11.98
CA GLU A 138 14.35 2.53 -11.61
C GLU A 138 13.08 1.96 -12.22
N ILE A 139 12.09 1.65 -11.38
CA ILE A 139 10.79 1.14 -11.79
C ILE A 139 9.78 2.27 -11.79
N GLN A 140 8.96 2.33 -12.82
CA GLN A 140 7.85 3.27 -12.92
C GLN A 140 6.52 2.52 -13.00
N THR A 141 5.67 2.69 -11.99
CA THR A 141 4.32 2.10 -11.96
C THR A 141 3.25 3.17 -11.87
N ASN A 142 2.17 2.99 -12.63
CA ASN A 142 0.97 3.82 -12.53
C ASN A 142 -0.07 3.10 -11.67
N TYR A 143 -0.51 3.75 -10.59
CA TYR A 143 -1.57 3.28 -9.72
C TYR A 143 -2.83 4.10 -9.96
N ALA A 144 -3.99 3.46 -9.87
CA ALA A 144 -5.27 4.14 -9.88
C ALA A 144 -6.12 3.68 -8.69
N CYS A 145 -6.72 4.63 -7.98
CA CYS A 145 -7.76 4.45 -6.97
C CYS A 145 -8.90 5.36 -7.41
N GLU A 146 -10.05 4.75 -7.70
CA GLU A 146 -11.21 5.47 -8.20
C GLU A 146 -10.86 6.31 -9.43
N GLU A 147 -11.04 7.63 -9.39
CA GLU A 147 -10.78 8.56 -10.50
C GLU A 147 -9.36 9.14 -10.49
N PHE A 148 -8.55 8.84 -9.47
CA PHE A 148 -7.22 9.39 -9.29
C PHE A 148 -6.15 8.41 -9.78
N GLY A 149 -5.22 8.93 -10.59
CA GLY A 149 -4.05 8.23 -11.06
C GLY A 149 -2.78 8.82 -10.44
N TRP A 150 -1.89 7.97 -9.96
CA TRP A 150 -0.58 8.33 -9.46
C TRP A 150 0.50 7.60 -10.23
N LYS A 151 1.62 8.29 -10.45
CA LYS A 151 2.83 7.70 -10.98
C LYS A 151 3.82 7.56 -9.83
N LYS A 152 4.30 6.35 -9.58
CA LYS A 152 5.36 6.07 -8.62
C LYS A 152 6.62 5.64 -9.34
N ILE A 153 7.73 6.25 -8.96
CA ILE A 153 9.08 5.96 -9.39
C ILE A 153 9.81 5.44 -8.16
N TYR A 154 10.49 4.30 -8.25
CA TYR A 154 11.12 3.66 -7.10
C TYR A 154 12.22 2.67 -7.49
N THR A 155 13.14 2.43 -6.57
CA THR A 155 14.15 1.35 -6.64
C THR A 155 14.03 0.36 -5.48
N LYS A 156 13.09 0.59 -4.56
CA LYS A 156 12.77 -0.32 -3.47
C LYS A 156 11.30 -0.20 -3.02
N ILE A 157 10.76 -1.30 -2.48
CA ILE A 157 9.46 -1.30 -1.80
C ILE A 157 9.60 -2.04 -0.47
N LEU A 158 9.31 -1.35 0.63
CA LEU A 158 9.28 -1.90 1.97
C LEU A 158 7.85 -2.30 2.35
N PHE A 159 7.70 -3.50 2.89
CA PHE A 159 6.46 -4.07 3.38
C PHE A 159 6.63 -4.42 4.86
N PRO A 160 6.22 -3.54 5.78
CA PRO A 160 6.11 -3.91 7.18
C PRO A 160 5.04 -5.00 7.32
N LEU A 161 5.26 -5.99 8.19
CA LEU A 161 4.29 -7.06 8.46
C LEU A 161 3.79 -6.97 9.90
N PRO A 162 2.49 -7.25 10.15
CA PRO A 162 1.42 -7.58 9.20
C PRO A 162 0.71 -6.32 8.63
N ASP A 163 1.45 -5.24 8.36
CA ASP A 163 0.87 -3.96 7.90
C ASP A 163 0.19 -4.10 6.53
N PHE A 164 -0.81 -3.25 6.29
CA PHE A 164 -1.59 -3.16 5.06
C PHE A 164 -1.03 -2.12 4.08
N ARG A 165 0.19 -1.64 4.30
CA ARG A 165 0.84 -0.62 3.49
C ARG A 165 2.07 -1.16 2.78
N ALA A 166 2.21 -0.77 1.52
CA ALA A 166 3.50 -0.77 0.83
C ALA A 166 4.12 0.63 0.99
N ILE A 167 5.43 0.69 1.21
CA ILE A 167 6.18 1.94 1.30
C ILE A 167 7.20 1.93 0.16
N PHE A 168 7.09 2.88 -0.75
CA PHE A 168 7.97 2.99 -1.91
C PHE A 168 9.18 3.82 -1.54
N GLY A 169 10.35 3.51 -2.09
CA GLY A 169 11.51 4.37 -1.90
C GLY A 169 12.45 4.36 -3.09
N ASP A 170 13.35 5.32 -3.09
CA ASP A 170 14.47 5.45 -4.02
C ASP A 170 15.79 5.60 -3.25
N GLU A 171 16.82 6.17 -3.86
CA GLU A 171 18.10 6.40 -3.19
C GLU A 171 18.03 7.51 -2.12
N GLU A 172 17.03 8.40 -2.19
CA GLU A 172 16.94 9.61 -1.37
C GLU A 172 15.91 9.49 -0.24
N GLU A 173 14.72 8.95 -0.51
CA GLU A 173 13.62 8.95 0.46
C GLU A 173 12.66 7.77 0.34
N TYR A 174 11.79 7.62 1.35
CA TYR A 174 10.62 6.75 1.30
C TYR A 174 9.34 7.57 1.27
N GLN A 175 8.38 7.06 0.52
CA GLN A 175 7.05 7.62 0.33
C GLN A 175 5.99 6.54 0.54
N ALA A 176 4.84 6.94 1.07
CA ALA A 176 3.69 6.07 1.19
C ALA A 176 3.23 5.54 -0.19
N GLY A 177 2.89 4.26 -0.18
CA GLY A 177 2.29 3.54 -1.29
C GLY A 177 0.80 3.26 -1.11
N PRO A 178 0.25 2.27 -1.81
CA PRO A 178 -1.12 1.84 -1.60
C PRO A 178 -1.35 1.39 -0.16
N TRP A 179 -2.44 1.89 0.40
CA TRP A 179 -3.10 1.39 1.59
C TRP A 179 -4.00 0.22 1.15
N TYR A 180 -4.15 -0.77 2.03
CA TYR A 180 -4.96 -1.98 1.85
C TYR A 180 -4.33 -3.09 1.01
N ILE A 181 -3.00 -3.19 0.99
CA ILE A 181 -2.29 -4.35 0.41
C ILE A 181 -2.24 -5.56 1.36
N SER A 182 -2.98 -5.57 2.47
CA SER A 182 -3.01 -6.74 3.36
C SER A 182 -4.43 -7.14 3.66
N ILE A 183 -4.65 -8.43 3.48
CA ILE A 183 -5.72 -9.19 4.09
C ILE A 183 -5.05 -10.29 4.91
N GLN A 184 -5.53 -10.47 6.14
CA GLN A 184 -5.35 -11.75 6.81
C GLN A 184 -6.15 -12.78 5.99
N PRO A 185 -5.61 -13.97 5.69
CA PRO A 185 -4.47 -14.66 6.32
C PRO A 185 -3.08 -14.51 5.65
N GLU A 186 -2.94 -13.83 4.52
CA GLU A 186 -1.72 -13.85 3.70
C GLU A 186 -0.52 -13.21 4.41
N SER A 187 -0.73 -12.21 5.25
CA SER A 187 0.33 -11.65 6.11
C SER A 187 0.84 -12.66 7.14
N ASP A 188 -0.03 -13.48 7.72
CA ASP A 188 0.38 -14.49 8.71
C ASP A 188 1.15 -15.63 8.04
N TYR A 189 0.71 -16.02 6.84
CA TYR A 189 1.45 -17.00 6.04
C TYR A 189 2.83 -16.48 5.64
N LEU A 190 2.94 -15.22 5.21
CA LEU A 190 4.22 -14.59 4.88
C LEU A 190 5.17 -14.53 6.08
N ILE A 191 4.65 -14.25 7.29
CA ILE A 191 5.46 -14.31 8.52
C ILE A 191 5.94 -15.75 8.75
N SER A 192 5.10 -16.77 8.58
CA SER A 192 5.53 -18.16 8.76
C SER A 192 6.63 -18.59 7.79
N ILE A 193 6.58 -18.10 6.54
CA ILE A 193 7.63 -18.34 5.54
C ILE A 193 8.95 -17.72 6.01
N ILE A 194 8.90 -16.49 6.51
CA ILE A 194 10.06 -15.76 7.01
C ILE A 194 10.67 -16.49 8.22
N GLU A 195 9.84 -16.93 9.16
CA GLU A 195 10.28 -17.68 10.35
C GLU A 195 10.87 -19.05 10.02
N GLU A 196 10.50 -19.67 8.89
CA GLU A 196 11.13 -20.90 8.40
C GLU A 196 12.52 -20.62 7.81
N GLU A 197 12.70 -19.50 7.12
CA GLU A 197 13.94 -19.14 6.43
C GLU A 197 15.04 -18.63 7.37
N ILE A 198 14.68 -18.03 8.50
CA ILE A 198 15.64 -17.45 9.46
C ILE A 198 16.14 -18.48 10.50
N LYS A 199 15.51 -19.65 10.62
CA LYS A 199 15.91 -20.73 11.55
C LYS A 199 17.19 -21.45 11.13
#